data_AF-A0A3L7P101-F1
#
_entry.id   AF-A0A3L7P101-F1
#
_cell.length_a   1.000
_cell.length_b   1.000
_cell.length_c   1.000
_cell.angle_alpha   90.00
_cell.angle_beta   90.00
_cell.angle_gamma   90.00
#
_symmetry.space_group_name_H-M   'P 1'
#
loop_
_entity.id
_entity.type
_entity.pdbx_description
1 polymer ?
#
loop_
_entity_poly.entity_id
_entity_poly.type
_entity_poly.pdbx_seq_one_letter_code
_entity_poly.pdbx_strand_id
1 'polypeptide(L)'
;FRSSSRRQEPERFSVQAIAAPLKAETPSLGVARPSSRLTRGGTWIVSGGGRGITAVIAMTLAKKYDLRLHLLGTAPAPHLDDNFVQRVAADRSGVRRAIMQEASTRGENPVEAWRNTEKAIEIDATLRECRSRGIMAAYYCCDVSDFSDVETTIRGIRQQVGPINGVIHGAGAGQDARFDRKRPDKVDKCLKAKIDGSLALMQATKHDPLECFVAFGSISGRFGANGHTDYSLANDMMAKIVDRYRSERPEVRSLTFHWHAWGDIGMATKPEAKLALEMIDMEFMPARDGIDHFMRELELGGNEPEVLITDESYFRKFFPAERLSVTSSENETMPLPLISSVVTRHADQACSSVVTLNPLTDRFLSQHRVQGRPTLPFVVALELMAEAVRARTGRSSAGVCTEARALQAIRFSTDDPLAVTVQTRPTADGSIECRLLADVRRRDGRMVEEDREYFRAVFSPEFRDHNPVQSSLFEKPHNAVWKRIEYVSPEGLIYHGPELQELREITDDGHTVFGRIAASAPVQLFGGSRARGFTVPCSTMDACLYAVGYAAWHCHQKPSLPVRFDHIEFGRLPDPGEPCLVKIHQTNVSDSGAVWDFQLQGHNGDRLMTVTGYRIGWLRNS
;
A
#
# COMPACT_ATOMS: atom_id res chain seq x y z
N PHE A 1 -30.63 -27.89 -0.42
CA PHE A 1 -31.73 -27.90 -1.41
C PHE A 1 -32.19 -26.46 -1.62
N ARG A 2 -32.44 -26.07 -2.88
CA ARG A 2 -32.53 -24.67 -3.36
C ARG A 2 -33.53 -23.81 -2.58
N SER A 3 -33.10 -22.61 -2.18
CA SER A 3 -33.96 -21.42 -2.31
C SER A 3 -33.17 -20.34 -3.04
N SER A 4 -33.84 -19.73 -4.01
CA SER A 4 -33.36 -18.66 -4.87
C SER A 4 -33.44 -17.33 -4.14
N SER A 5 -32.30 -16.72 -3.86
CA SER A 5 -32.17 -15.27 -3.79
C SER A 5 -31.13 -14.85 -4.82
N ARG A 6 -31.42 -13.75 -5.53
CA ARG A 6 -30.49 -13.12 -6.48
C ARG A 6 -29.13 -13.00 -5.80
N ARG A 7 -28.09 -13.61 -6.38
CA ARG A 7 -26.71 -13.30 -6.01
C ARG A 7 -26.51 -11.83 -6.32
N GLN A 8 -26.56 -10.97 -5.30
CA GLN A 8 -25.78 -9.74 -5.32
C GLN A 8 -24.35 -10.17 -5.63
N GLU A 9 -23.73 -9.56 -6.63
CA GLU A 9 -22.28 -9.68 -6.80
C GLU A 9 -21.63 -9.38 -5.45
N PRO A 10 -20.62 -10.15 -5.00
CA PRO A 10 -19.96 -9.86 -3.74
C PRO A 10 -19.39 -8.44 -3.82
N GLU A 11 -19.87 -7.55 -2.96
CA GLU A 11 -19.26 -6.23 -2.78
C GLU A 11 -17.78 -6.45 -2.47
N ARG A 12 -16.91 -5.98 -3.36
CA ARG A 12 -15.47 -5.94 -3.10
C ARG A 12 -15.21 -4.76 -2.18
N PHE A 13 -14.99 -5.06 -0.91
CA PHE A 13 -14.45 -4.08 0.03
C PHE A 13 -12.94 -3.94 -0.21
N SER A 14 -12.47 -2.72 -0.41
CA SER A 14 -11.05 -2.37 -0.42
C SER A 14 -10.64 -1.88 0.97
N VAL A 15 -9.45 -2.28 1.44
CA VAL A 15 -8.87 -1.74 2.67
C VAL A 15 -8.40 -0.31 2.38
N GLN A 16 -9.06 0.70 2.95
CA GLN A 16 -8.58 2.07 2.85
C GLN A 16 -7.61 2.35 4.01
N ALA A 17 -6.33 2.50 3.70
CA ALA A 17 -5.32 2.79 4.70
C ALA A 17 -5.29 4.32 4.99
N ILE A 18 -5.47 4.69 6.26
CA ILE A 18 -5.48 6.09 6.73
C ILE A 18 -4.11 6.39 7.36
N ALA A 19 -3.40 7.39 6.83
CA ALA A 19 -2.02 7.72 7.23
C ALA A 19 -1.89 8.41 8.60
N ALA A 20 -3.01 8.72 9.27
CA ALA A 20 -3.01 9.44 10.53
C ALA A 20 -4.09 8.88 11.47
N PRO A 21 -3.90 8.96 12.79
CA PRO A 21 -4.95 8.60 13.73
C PRO A 21 -6.19 9.45 13.51
N LEU A 22 -7.37 8.83 13.55
CA LEU A 22 -8.64 9.53 13.36
C LEU A 22 -8.76 10.71 14.33
N LYS A 23 -9.08 11.89 13.79
CA LYS A 23 -9.32 13.10 14.56
C LYS A 23 -10.82 13.20 14.90
N ALA A 24 -11.13 13.87 16.01
CA ALA A 24 -12.51 14.02 16.51
C ALA A 24 -13.48 14.68 15.50
N GLU A 25 -12.96 15.36 14.49
CA GLU A 25 -13.71 16.12 13.48
C GLU A 25 -13.94 15.37 12.15
N THR A 26 -13.62 14.08 12.06
CA THR A 26 -13.78 13.30 10.81
C THR A 26 -15.28 13.08 10.51
N PRO A 27 -15.85 13.57 9.38
CA PRO A 27 -17.26 13.38 9.06
C PRO A 27 -17.56 11.90 8.79
N SER A 28 -18.65 11.39 9.38
CA SER A 28 -19.11 10.01 9.20
C SER A 28 -19.63 9.76 7.78
N LEU A 29 -19.09 8.74 7.10
CA LEU A 29 -19.67 8.16 5.89
C LEU A 29 -21.00 7.46 6.22
N GLY A 30 -22.09 8.22 6.19
CA GLY A 30 -23.43 7.78 5.77
C GLY A 30 -24.20 6.68 6.54
N VAL A 31 -23.65 6.00 7.54
CA VAL A 31 -24.37 4.96 8.30
C VAL A 31 -24.59 5.39 9.74
N ALA A 32 -25.81 5.21 10.25
CA ALA A 32 -26.20 5.56 11.61
C ALA A 32 -25.20 5.00 12.63
N ARG A 33 -24.61 5.89 13.43
CA ARG A 33 -23.68 5.54 14.52
C ARG A 33 -24.41 4.67 15.56
N PRO A 34 -23.97 3.43 15.85
CA PRO A 34 -24.21 2.86 17.17
C PRO A 34 -23.60 3.84 18.19
N SER A 35 -24.26 4.10 19.32
CA SER A 35 -23.82 5.13 20.27
C SER A 35 -22.35 4.95 20.64
N SER A 36 -21.51 5.90 20.23
CA SER A 36 -20.03 5.83 20.27
C SER A 36 -19.41 5.97 21.66
N ARG A 37 -20.13 5.62 22.73
CA ARG A 37 -19.61 5.70 24.10
C ARG A 37 -19.83 4.38 24.79
N LEU A 38 -18.72 3.68 25.03
CA LEU A 38 -18.67 2.56 25.96
C LEU A 38 -19.24 3.00 27.30
N THR A 39 -20.09 2.17 27.88
CA THR A 39 -20.68 2.44 29.18
C THR A 39 -19.59 2.38 30.24
N ARG A 40 -19.56 3.39 31.11
CA ARG A 40 -18.68 3.35 32.28
C ARG A 40 -19.17 2.28 33.26
N GLY A 41 -18.26 1.55 33.90
CA GLY A 41 -18.64 0.57 34.93
C GLY A 41 -19.05 -0.82 34.42
N GLY A 42 -18.66 -1.21 33.20
CA GLY A 42 -18.99 -2.51 32.60
C GLY A 42 -18.02 -3.66 32.93
N THR A 43 -18.47 -4.91 32.73
CA THR A 43 -17.68 -6.13 32.90
C THR A 43 -17.08 -6.58 31.58
N TRP A 44 -15.75 -6.77 31.53
CA TRP A 44 -15.02 -7.11 30.30
C TRP A 44 -14.24 -8.42 30.43
N ILE A 45 -14.40 -9.31 29.45
CA ILE A 45 -13.60 -10.52 29.31
C ILE A 45 -12.37 -10.23 28.45
N VAL A 46 -11.18 -10.58 28.94
CA VAL A 46 -9.93 -10.31 28.23
C VAL A 46 -9.11 -11.60 28.14
N SER A 47 -9.27 -12.32 27.03
CA SER A 47 -8.47 -13.53 26.81
C SER A 47 -7.07 -13.21 26.32
N GLY A 48 -6.08 -13.95 26.84
CA GLY A 48 -4.67 -13.55 26.73
C GLY A 48 -4.34 -12.29 27.52
N GLY A 49 -5.21 -11.84 28.43
CA GLY A 49 -5.11 -10.58 29.16
C GLY A 49 -4.18 -10.59 30.37
N GLY A 50 -3.62 -11.75 30.74
CA GLY A 50 -2.75 -11.86 31.91
C GLY A 50 -1.36 -11.24 31.72
N ARG A 51 -0.95 -10.91 30.49
CA ARG A 51 0.37 -10.36 30.18
C ARG A 51 0.42 -9.74 28.78
N GLY A 52 1.54 -9.08 28.47
CA GLY A 52 1.81 -8.57 27.12
C GLY A 52 0.90 -7.41 26.69
N ILE A 53 0.78 -7.20 25.38
CA ILE A 53 0.04 -6.06 24.80
C ILE A 53 -1.43 -6.05 25.20
N THR A 54 -2.05 -7.22 25.29
CA THR A 54 -3.46 -7.38 25.64
C THR A 54 -3.74 -6.87 27.05
N ALA A 55 -2.87 -7.18 28.01
CA ALA A 55 -2.98 -6.68 29.38
C ALA A 55 -2.88 -5.15 29.43
N VAL A 56 -1.91 -4.57 28.73
CA VAL A 56 -1.66 -3.12 28.74
C VAL A 56 -2.81 -2.33 28.13
N ILE A 57 -3.34 -2.80 27.00
CA ILE A 57 -4.51 -2.18 26.37
C ILE A 57 -5.73 -2.30 27.28
N ALA A 58 -6.00 -3.49 27.84
CA ALA A 58 -7.14 -3.71 28.73
C ALA A 58 -7.08 -2.81 29.99
N MET A 59 -5.90 -2.67 30.61
CA MET A 59 -5.71 -1.77 31.76
C MET A 59 -5.96 -0.30 31.40
N THR A 60 -5.49 0.14 30.23
CA THR A 60 -5.68 1.52 29.76
C THR A 60 -7.17 1.80 29.54
N LEU A 61 -7.87 0.87 28.89
CA LEU A 61 -9.31 0.97 28.67
C LEU A 61 -10.07 0.97 29.99
N ALA A 62 -9.74 0.06 30.90
CA ALA A 62 -10.37 -0.03 32.22
C ALA A 62 -10.16 1.24 33.04
N LYS A 63 -8.97 1.84 33.00
CA LYS A 63 -8.73 3.09 33.73
C LYS A 63 -9.57 4.25 33.20
N LYS A 64 -9.79 4.31 31.88
CA LYS A 64 -10.54 5.41 31.24
C LYS A 64 -12.05 5.28 31.47
N TYR A 65 -12.57 4.06 31.42
CA TYR A 65 -14.01 3.77 31.47
C TYR A 65 -14.47 3.13 32.79
N ASP A 66 -13.58 3.00 33.78
CA ASP A 66 -13.89 2.38 35.07
C ASP A 66 -14.41 0.93 34.91
N LEU A 67 -13.72 0.14 34.06
CA LEU A 67 -14.16 -1.22 33.72
C LEU A 67 -13.63 -2.25 34.73
N ARG A 68 -14.41 -3.31 34.91
CA ARG A 68 -14.01 -4.51 35.63
C ARG A 68 -13.45 -5.53 34.66
N LEU A 69 -12.20 -5.97 34.87
CA LEU A 69 -11.49 -6.87 33.97
C LEU A 69 -11.49 -8.31 34.48
N HIS A 70 -11.90 -9.25 33.65
CA HIS A 70 -11.73 -10.68 33.88
C HIS A 70 -10.75 -11.24 32.84
N LEU A 71 -9.51 -11.43 33.27
CA LEU A 71 -8.38 -11.85 32.45
C LEU A 71 -8.36 -13.37 32.34
N LEU A 72 -8.34 -13.91 31.12
CA LEU A 72 -8.30 -15.35 30.88
C LEU A 72 -6.94 -15.78 30.31
N GLY A 73 -6.43 -16.92 30.76
CA GLY A 73 -5.26 -17.56 30.17
C GLY A 73 -5.08 -19.00 30.65
N THR A 74 -4.22 -19.76 29.98
CA THR A 74 -4.02 -21.20 30.30
C THR A 74 -3.09 -21.45 31.50
N ALA A 75 -2.43 -20.41 32.02
CA ALA A 75 -1.56 -20.56 33.19
C ALA A 75 -2.43 -20.59 34.45
N PRO A 76 -2.06 -21.38 35.48
CA PRO A 76 -2.71 -21.30 36.79
C PRO A 76 -2.68 -19.87 37.33
N ALA A 77 -3.69 -19.50 38.11
CA ALA A 77 -3.69 -18.22 38.80
C ALA A 77 -2.47 -18.13 39.72
N PRO A 78 -1.65 -17.05 39.62
CA PRO A 78 -0.44 -16.96 40.42
C PRO A 78 -0.76 -16.70 41.88
N HIS A 79 -0.05 -17.40 42.76
CA HIS A 79 -0.01 -17.11 44.19
C HIS A 79 1.45 -16.89 44.58
N LEU A 80 1.93 -15.66 44.36
CA LEU A 80 3.30 -15.27 44.70
C LEU A 80 3.28 -14.38 45.95
N ASP A 81 4.01 -14.80 46.98
CA ASP A 81 4.21 -13.97 48.18
C ASP A 81 5.15 -12.78 47.89
N ASP A 82 5.07 -11.74 48.73
CA ASP A 82 5.86 -10.51 48.57
C ASP A 82 7.37 -10.75 48.65
N ASN A 83 7.80 -11.74 49.44
CA ASN A 83 9.21 -12.09 49.58
C ASN A 83 9.77 -12.68 48.27
N PHE A 84 8.98 -13.50 47.57
CA PHE A 84 9.35 -14.04 46.27
C PHE A 84 9.47 -12.93 45.23
N VAL A 85 8.51 -12.01 45.17
CA VAL A 85 8.53 -10.88 44.23
C VAL A 85 9.75 -9.98 44.47
N GLN A 86 10.07 -9.66 45.74
CA GLN A 86 11.25 -8.89 46.09
C GLN A 86 12.56 -9.60 45.71
N ARG A 87 12.65 -10.92 45.92
CA ARG A 87 13.82 -11.71 45.50
C ARG A 87 14.01 -11.71 43.98
N VAL A 88 12.93 -11.84 43.22
CA VAL A 88 12.99 -11.76 41.75
C VAL A 88 13.44 -10.38 41.28
N ALA A 89 12.97 -9.31 41.93
CA ALA A 89 13.38 -7.94 41.62
C ALA A 89 14.87 -7.68 41.94
N ALA A 90 15.38 -8.29 43.02
CA ALA A 90 16.77 -8.16 43.44
C ALA A 90 17.75 -9.03 42.61
N ASP A 91 17.40 -10.29 42.32
CA ASP A 91 18.26 -11.22 41.57
C ASP A 91 17.46 -12.23 40.74
N ARG A 92 16.92 -11.76 39.62
CA ARG A 92 16.18 -12.60 38.66
C ARG A 92 17.02 -13.77 38.15
N SER A 93 18.32 -13.57 37.93
CA SER A 93 19.22 -14.59 37.40
C SER A 93 19.51 -15.69 38.43
N GLY A 94 19.67 -15.34 39.70
CA GLY A 94 19.77 -16.29 40.81
C GLY A 94 18.49 -17.10 40.98
N VAL A 95 17.32 -16.44 40.98
CA VAL A 95 16.02 -17.12 41.10
C VAL A 95 15.80 -18.08 39.92
N ARG A 96 16.14 -17.67 38.69
CA ARG A 96 16.09 -18.55 37.51
C ARG A 96 16.93 -19.80 37.69
N ARG A 97 18.18 -19.65 38.14
CA ARG A 97 19.08 -20.79 38.39
C ARG A 97 18.54 -21.73 39.45
N ALA A 98 18.02 -21.19 40.56
CA ALA A 98 17.45 -21.98 41.65
C ALA A 98 16.26 -22.83 41.18
N ILE A 99 15.32 -22.22 40.45
CA ILE A 99 14.14 -22.93 39.90
C ILE A 99 14.55 -24.00 38.89
N MET A 100 15.49 -23.69 37.99
CA MET A 100 15.96 -24.67 37.00
C MET A 100 16.67 -25.85 37.68
N GLN A 101 17.46 -25.59 38.73
CA GLN A 101 18.15 -26.63 39.49
C GLN A 101 17.15 -27.50 40.26
N GLU A 102 16.16 -26.90 40.92
CA GLU A 102 15.12 -27.62 41.64
C GLU A 102 14.27 -28.51 40.71
N ALA A 103 13.84 -27.97 39.57
CA ALA A 103 13.14 -28.75 38.54
C ALA A 103 13.98 -29.93 38.06
N SER A 104 15.28 -29.73 37.84
CA SER A 104 16.21 -30.80 37.47
C SER A 104 16.27 -31.89 38.54
N THR A 105 16.33 -31.51 39.83
CA THR A 105 16.34 -32.48 40.94
C THR A 105 15.05 -33.28 41.07
N ARG A 106 13.92 -32.73 40.61
CA ARG A 106 12.61 -33.39 40.57
C ARG A 106 12.37 -34.20 39.29
N GLY A 107 13.30 -34.18 38.34
CA GLY A 107 13.15 -34.83 37.02
C GLY A 107 12.18 -34.09 36.08
N GLU A 108 11.84 -32.84 36.38
CA GLU A 108 10.98 -31.99 35.54
C GLU A 108 11.81 -31.26 34.46
N ASN A 109 11.16 -30.75 33.41
CA ASN A 109 11.84 -29.96 32.40
C ASN A 109 12.22 -28.57 32.95
N PRO A 110 13.52 -28.24 33.12
CA PRO A 110 13.94 -27.00 33.79
C PRO A 110 13.53 -25.73 33.04
N VAL A 111 13.56 -25.78 31.71
CA VAL A 111 13.20 -24.65 30.85
C VAL A 111 11.69 -24.38 30.95
N GLU A 112 10.89 -25.43 31.00
CA GLU A 112 9.44 -25.30 31.16
C GLU A 112 9.06 -24.80 32.55
N ALA A 113 9.72 -25.29 33.61
CA ALA A 113 9.52 -24.83 34.97
C ALA A 113 9.80 -23.33 35.13
N TRP A 114 10.93 -22.85 34.58
CA TRP A 114 11.23 -21.41 34.55
C TRP A 114 10.17 -20.64 33.74
N ARG A 115 9.81 -21.12 32.54
CA ARG A 115 8.82 -20.46 31.69
C ARG A 115 7.44 -20.33 32.36
N ASN A 116 7.03 -21.34 33.14
CA ASN A 116 5.78 -21.30 33.89
C ASN A 116 5.86 -20.30 35.06
N THR A 117 7.00 -20.26 35.75
CA THR A 117 7.23 -19.28 36.83
C THR A 117 7.29 -17.85 36.30
N GLU A 118 7.96 -17.64 35.17
CA GLU A 118 8.05 -16.35 34.49
C GLU A 118 6.66 -15.83 34.09
N LYS A 119 5.79 -16.69 33.55
CA LYS A 119 4.38 -16.34 33.31
C LYS A 119 3.65 -15.95 34.60
N ALA A 120 3.83 -16.69 35.69
CA ALA A 120 3.19 -16.39 36.97
C ALA A 120 3.64 -15.02 37.51
N ILE A 121 4.93 -14.69 37.38
CA ILE A 121 5.49 -13.38 37.74
C ILE A 121 4.87 -12.26 36.91
N GLU A 122 4.76 -12.44 35.59
CA GLU A 122 4.16 -11.44 34.69
C GLU A 122 2.66 -11.21 34.98
N ILE A 123 1.91 -12.26 35.29
CA ILE A 123 0.49 -12.18 35.63
C ILE A 123 0.30 -11.49 36.98
N ASP A 124 1.08 -11.86 37.99
CA ASP A 124 1.03 -11.21 39.30
C ASP A 124 1.40 -9.71 39.21
N ALA A 125 2.43 -9.37 38.43
CA ALA A 125 2.81 -7.98 38.16
C ALA A 125 1.66 -7.20 37.50
N THR A 126 0.96 -7.80 36.53
CA THR A 126 -0.22 -7.20 35.89
C THR A 126 -1.33 -6.96 36.91
N LEU A 127 -1.65 -7.94 37.77
CA LEU A 127 -2.68 -7.81 38.80
C LEU A 127 -2.33 -6.76 39.87
N ARG A 128 -1.06 -6.69 40.29
CA ARG A 128 -0.55 -5.65 41.20
C ARG A 128 -0.68 -4.26 40.58
N GLU A 129 -0.37 -4.13 39.29
CA GLU A 129 -0.49 -2.87 38.57
C GLU A 129 -1.96 -2.44 38.37
N CYS A 130 -2.86 -3.39 38.11
CA CYS A 130 -4.30 -3.11 38.16
C CYS A 130 -4.69 -2.52 39.52
N ARG A 131 -4.29 -3.17 40.62
CA ARG A 131 -4.59 -2.70 41.99
C ARG A 131 -4.01 -1.32 42.27
N SER A 132 -2.75 -1.06 41.91
CA SER A 132 -2.10 0.24 42.12
C SER A 132 -2.81 1.38 41.39
N ARG A 133 -3.43 1.08 40.23
CA ARG A 133 -4.21 2.03 39.42
C ARG A 133 -5.69 2.10 39.80
N GLY A 134 -6.15 1.32 40.78
CA GLY A 134 -7.55 1.22 41.19
C GLY A 134 -8.45 0.49 40.20
N ILE A 135 -7.89 -0.37 39.35
CA ILE A 135 -8.63 -1.19 38.38
C ILE A 135 -9.02 -2.51 39.06
N MET A 136 -10.31 -2.85 39.04
CA MET A 136 -10.79 -4.15 39.51
C MET A 136 -10.47 -5.21 38.44
N ALA A 137 -9.53 -6.10 38.74
CA ALA A 137 -9.14 -7.19 37.85
C ALA A 137 -9.07 -8.53 38.57
N ALA A 138 -9.60 -9.58 37.93
CA ALA A 138 -9.48 -10.97 38.36
C ALA A 138 -8.90 -11.83 37.22
N TYR A 139 -8.08 -12.82 37.55
CA TYR A 139 -7.49 -13.73 36.58
C TYR A 139 -8.08 -15.14 36.74
N TYR A 140 -8.39 -15.78 35.62
CA TYR A 140 -8.96 -17.13 35.56
C TYR A 140 -8.10 -18.02 34.68
N CYS A 141 -7.80 -19.22 35.18
CA CYS A 141 -7.21 -20.28 34.37
C CYS A 141 -8.31 -20.84 33.47
N CYS A 142 -8.26 -20.51 32.18
CA CYS A 142 -9.24 -20.92 31.19
C CYS A 142 -8.55 -21.06 29.82
N ASP A 143 -8.69 -22.24 29.20
CA ASP A 143 -8.30 -22.47 27.81
C ASP A 143 -9.43 -22.07 26.89
N VAL A 144 -9.25 -20.95 26.19
CA VAL A 144 -10.28 -20.43 25.28
C VAL A 144 -10.57 -21.35 24.10
N SER A 145 -9.67 -22.29 23.77
CA SER A 145 -9.95 -23.29 22.73
C SER A 145 -10.91 -24.40 23.17
N ASP A 146 -11.23 -24.50 24.46
CA ASP A 146 -12.22 -25.42 25.00
C ASP A 146 -13.54 -24.67 25.26
N PHE A 147 -14.56 -24.96 24.45
CA PHE A 147 -15.88 -24.35 24.56
C PHE A 147 -16.52 -24.55 25.95
N SER A 148 -16.32 -25.71 26.57
CA SER A 148 -16.90 -26.04 27.87
C SER A 148 -16.22 -25.26 29.00
N ASP A 149 -14.90 -25.11 28.92
CA ASP A 149 -14.12 -24.32 29.88
C ASP A 149 -14.51 -22.83 29.81
N VAL A 150 -14.63 -22.29 28.59
CA VAL A 150 -15.09 -20.92 28.35
C VAL A 150 -16.51 -20.71 28.88
N GLU A 151 -17.44 -21.61 28.55
CA GLU A 151 -18.83 -21.51 29.04
C GLU A 151 -18.89 -21.54 30.56
N THR A 152 -18.16 -22.46 31.20
CA THR A 152 -18.13 -22.61 32.66
C THR A 152 -17.55 -21.36 33.32
N THR A 153 -16.42 -20.86 32.82
CA THR A 153 -15.75 -19.69 33.34
C THR A 153 -16.61 -18.43 33.20
N ILE A 154 -17.17 -18.17 32.01
CA ILE A 154 -18.00 -16.99 31.76
C ILE A 154 -19.31 -17.07 32.57
N ARG A 155 -19.93 -18.25 32.69
CA ARG A 155 -21.10 -18.43 33.57
C ARG A 155 -20.78 -18.10 35.03
N GLY A 156 -19.64 -18.56 35.54
CA GLY A 156 -19.19 -18.24 36.90
C GLY A 156 -18.95 -16.75 37.12
N ILE A 157 -18.30 -16.08 36.17
CA ILE A 157 -18.12 -14.61 36.19
C ILE A 157 -19.48 -13.92 36.20
N ARG A 158 -20.39 -14.32 35.30
CA ARG A 158 -21.72 -13.71 35.19
C ARG A 158 -22.53 -13.81 36.49
N GLN A 159 -22.43 -14.93 37.20
CA GLN A 159 -23.07 -15.13 38.50
C GLN A 159 -22.50 -14.21 39.59
N GLN A 160 -21.22 -13.83 39.50
CA GLN A 160 -20.56 -12.99 40.50
C GLN A 160 -20.80 -11.50 40.29
N VAL A 161 -20.75 -11.03 39.04
CA VAL A 161 -20.66 -9.59 38.74
C VAL A 161 -21.73 -9.07 37.77
N GLY A 162 -22.60 -9.95 37.28
CA GLY A 162 -23.66 -9.61 36.32
C GLY A 162 -23.25 -9.82 34.85
N PRO A 163 -24.03 -9.27 33.90
CA PRO A 163 -23.81 -9.50 32.46
C PRO A 163 -22.45 -9.01 31.96
N ILE A 164 -22.03 -9.54 30.81
CA ILE A 164 -20.79 -9.12 30.14
C ILE A 164 -21.09 -7.96 29.17
N ASN A 165 -20.24 -6.93 29.16
CA ASN A 165 -20.42 -5.75 28.32
C ASN A 165 -19.37 -5.67 27.19
N GLY A 166 -18.23 -6.32 27.33
CA GLY A 166 -17.22 -6.31 26.29
C GLY A 166 -16.28 -7.49 26.31
N VAL A 167 -15.68 -7.78 25.16
CA VAL A 167 -14.69 -8.84 24.98
C VAL A 167 -13.47 -8.30 24.24
N ILE A 168 -12.29 -8.59 24.75
CA ILE A 168 -11.02 -8.47 24.02
C ILE A 168 -10.44 -9.89 23.86
N HIS A 169 -10.28 -10.32 22.62
CA HIS A 169 -9.66 -11.58 22.26
C HIS A 169 -8.22 -11.39 21.79
N GLY A 170 -7.29 -11.50 22.74
CA GLY A 170 -5.84 -11.44 22.49
C GLY A 170 -5.12 -12.76 22.78
N ALA A 171 -5.84 -13.84 22.99
CA ALA A 171 -5.23 -15.15 23.15
C ALA A 171 -4.59 -15.61 21.83
N GLY A 172 -3.42 -16.21 21.95
CA GLY A 172 -2.68 -16.70 20.78
C GLY A 172 -1.49 -17.53 21.21
N ALA A 173 -1.18 -18.52 20.39
CA ALA A 173 0.04 -19.30 20.48
C ALA A 173 0.64 -19.36 19.08
N GLY A 174 1.95 -19.24 18.96
CA GLY A 174 2.67 -19.37 17.70
C GLY A 174 4.04 -19.98 17.97
N GLN A 175 4.51 -20.79 17.03
CA GLN A 175 5.89 -21.27 17.02
C GLN A 175 6.46 -21.09 15.63
N ASP A 176 7.45 -20.21 15.52
CA ASP A 176 8.07 -19.86 14.26
C ASP A 176 8.89 -21.04 13.76
N ALA A 177 8.63 -21.48 12.53
CA ALA A 177 9.35 -22.55 11.88
C ALA A 177 9.10 -22.48 10.36
N ARG A 178 10.07 -22.87 9.55
CA ARG A 178 9.82 -23.09 8.12
C ARG A 178 8.66 -24.07 7.94
N PHE A 179 7.91 -23.91 6.84
CA PHE A 179 6.72 -24.72 6.58
C PHE A 179 6.99 -26.22 6.67
N ASP A 180 8.11 -26.69 6.11
CA ASP A 180 8.56 -28.08 6.13
C ASP A 180 8.93 -28.62 7.53
N ARG A 181 9.05 -27.74 8.53
CA ARG A 181 9.42 -28.07 9.91
C ARG A 181 8.30 -27.79 10.92
N LYS A 182 7.10 -27.40 10.46
CA LYS A 182 5.94 -27.17 11.34
C LYS A 182 5.48 -28.48 11.95
N ARG A 183 5.31 -28.49 13.28
CA ARG A 183 4.77 -29.65 14.01
C ARG A 183 3.24 -29.57 14.06
N PRO A 184 2.49 -30.61 13.63
CA PRO A 184 1.03 -30.56 13.55
C PRO A 184 0.32 -30.18 14.85
N ASP A 185 0.79 -30.66 16.01
CA ASP A 185 0.23 -30.32 17.33
C ASP A 185 0.38 -28.83 17.67
N LYS A 186 1.39 -28.15 17.12
CA LYS A 186 1.63 -26.72 17.34
C LYS A 186 0.81 -25.88 16.37
N VAL A 187 0.63 -26.36 15.15
CA VAL A 187 -0.31 -25.78 14.18
C VAL A 187 -1.72 -25.83 14.76
N ASP A 188 -2.19 -27.00 15.19
CA ASP A 188 -3.52 -27.18 15.79
C ASP A 188 -3.73 -26.22 16.97
N LYS A 189 -2.77 -26.17 17.90
CA LYS A 189 -2.82 -25.24 19.04
C LYS A 189 -2.86 -23.77 18.62
N CYS A 190 -2.14 -23.38 17.58
CA CYS A 190 -2.13 -22.02 17.04
C CYS A 190 -3.51 -21.63 16.49
N LEU A 191 -4.08 -22.50 15.64
CA LEU A 191 -5.38 -22.30 15.02
C LEU A 191 -6.50 -22.22 16.07
N LYS A 192 -6.57 -23.21 16.95
CA LYS A 192 -7.59 -23.31 18.00
C LYS A 192 -7.63 -22.11 18.92
N ALA A 193 -6.47 -21.57 19.30
CA ALA A 193 -6.41 -20.42 20.20
C ALA A 193 -7.11 -19.17 19.65
N LYS A 194 -7.14 -18.98 18.31
CA LYS A 194 -7.75 -17.82 17.65
C LYS A 194 -9.12 -18.12 17.06
N ILE A 195 -9.26 -19.25 16.37
CA ILE A 195 -10.48 -19.65 15.67
C ILE A 195 -11.50 -20.15 16.68
N ASP A 196 -11.21 -21.27 17.33
CA ASP A 196 -12.11 -21.87 18.32
C ASP A 196 -12.28 -20.93 19.52
N GLY A 197 -11.20 -20.25 19.93
CA GLY A 197 -11.21 -19.19 20.94
C GLY A 197 -12.25 -18.09 20.67
N SER A 198 -12.27 -17.55 19.46
CA SER A 198 -13.27 -16.53 19.08
C SER A 198 -14.68 -17.09 19.11
N LEU A 199 -14.89 -18.27 18.53
CA LEU A 199 -16.21 -18.91 18.45
C LEU A 199 -16.76 -19.26 19.85
N ALA A 200 -15.91 -19.77 20.75
CA ALA A 200 -16.27 -20.11 22.11
C ALA A 200 -16.69 -18.86 22.90
N LEU A 201 -15.92 -17.77 22.81
CA LEU A 201 -16.25 -16.50 23.46
C LEU A 201 -17.56 -15.91 22.91
N MET A 202 -17.74 -15.89 21.58
CA MET A 202 -18.98 -15.42 20.95
C MET A 202 -20.20 -16.24 21.37
N GLN A 203 -20.07 -17.58 21.43
CA GLN A 203 -21.15 -18.47 21.87
C GLN A 203 -21.50 -18.25 23.35
N ALA A 204 -20.49 -18.13 24.21
CA ALA A 204 -20.67 -17.97 25.65
C ALA A 204 -21.25 -16.59 26.03
N THR A 205 -21.09 -15.59 25.15
CA THR A 205 -21.57 -14.21 25.35
C THR A 205 -22.73 -13.81 24.43
N LYS A 206 -23.29 -14.76 23.67
CA LYS A 206 -24.33 -14.49 22.65
C LYS A 206 -25.57 -13.75 23.16
N HIS A 207 -25.91 -13.93 24.44
CA HIS A 207 -27.09 -13.35 25.10
C HIS A 207 -26.75 -12.20 26.04
N ASP A 208 -25.46 -11.84 26.14
CA ASP A 208 -25.04 -10.69 26.95
C ASP A 208 -25.31 -9.37 26.18
N PRO A 209 -25.51 -8.25 26.91
CA PRO A 209 -25.60 -6.91 26.34
C PRO A 209 -24.20 -6.39 25.95
N LEU A 210 -23.53 -7.11 25.05
CA LEU A 210 -22.22 -6.72 24.55
C LEU A 210 -22.32 -5.41 23.78
N GLU A 211 -21.43 -4.48 24.14
CA GLU A 211 -21.21 -3.24 23.41
C GLU A 211 -20.10 -3.43 22.38
N CYS A 212 -19.10 -4.27 22.70
CA CYS A 212 -17.92 -4.42 21.86
C CYS A 212 -17.30 -5.82 21.91
N PHE A 213 -16.88 -6.31 20.74
CA PHE A 213 -16.04 -7.50 20.60
C PHE A 213 -14.80 -7.14 19.76
N VAL A 214 -13.62 -7.12 20.39
CA VAL A 214 -12.38 -6.75 19.71
C VAL A 214 -11.43 -7.94 19.64
N ALA A 215 -10.95 -8.27 18.45
CA ALA A 215 -9.96 -9.33 18.27
C ALA A 215 -8.58 -8.75 17.91
N PHE A 216 -7.51 -9.32 18.47
CA PHE A 216 -6.13 -8.91 18.18
C PHE A 216 -5.50 -9.86 17.16
N GLY A 217 -5.57 -9.43 15.91
CA GLY A 217 -4.89 -10.00 14.76
C GLY A 217 -3.41 -9.63 14.69
N SER A 218 -2.84 -9.86 13.51
CA SER A 218 -1.45 -9.55 13.15
C SER A 218 -1.41 -9.09 11.69
N ILE A 219 -0.48 -8.19 11.35
CA ILE A 219 -0.18 -7.82 9.95
C ILE A 219 0.16 -9.07 9.12
N SER A 220 0.75 -10.10 9.72
CA SER A 220 1.08 -11.36 9.05
C SER A 220 -0.17 -12.11 8.56
N GLY A 221 -1.35 -11.87 9.13
CA GLY A 221 -2.60 -12.44 8.62
C GLY A 221 -2.96 -11.86 7.25
N ARG A 222 -2.61 -10.59 7.00
CA ARG A 222 -2.92 -9.91 5.75
C ARG A 222 -1.83 -10.07 4.69
N PHE A 223 -0.57 -9.99 5.11
CA PHE A 223 0.58 -9.97 4.21
C PHE A 223 1.31 -11.31 4.09
N GLY A 224 1.02 -12.25 5.00
CA GLY A 224 1.87 -13.42 5.21
C GLY A 224 3.17 -13.06 5.94
N ALA A 225 3.86 -14.06 6.48
CA ALA A 225 5.21 -13.91 6.99
C ALA A 225 5.97 -15.25 6.94
N ASN A 226 7.25 -15.18 6.62
CA ASN A 226 8.11 -16.36 6.56
C ASN A 226 8.20 -17.03 7.94
N GLY A 227 7.83 -18.31 7.98
CA GLY A 227 7.83 -19.10 9.21
C GLY A 227 6.55 -19.00 10.05
N HIS A 228 5.56 -18.21 9.61
CA HIS A 228 4.29 -17.95 10.32
C HIS A 228 3.06 -18.52 9.61
N THR A 229 3.18 -19.54 8.75
CA THR A 229 2.05 -20.03 7.93
C THR A 229 0.76 -20.32 8.71
N ASP A 230 0.86 -21.05 9.82
CA ASP A 230 -0.26 -21.34 10.74
C ASP A 230 -0.76 -20.08 11.46
N TYR A 231 0.15 -19.23 11.92
CA TYR A 231 -0.16 -17.98 12.60
C TYR A 231 -0.87 -16.97 11.68
N SER A 232 -0.39 -16.80 10.45
CA SER A 232 -1.05 -15.99 9.42
C SER A 232 -2.46 -16.50 9.14
N LEU A 233 -2.63 -17.80 8.93
CA LEU A 233 -3.95 -18.42 8.72
C LEU A 233 -4.88 -18.18 9.91
N ALA A 234 -4.40 -18.39 11.13
CA ALA A 234 -5.19 -18.20 12.35
C ALA A 234 -5.68 -16.75 12.50
N ASN A 235 -4.82 -15.77 12.21
CA ASN A 235 -5.16 -14.35 12.32
C ASN A 235 -6.14 -13.89 11.23
N ASP A 236 -5.96 -14.32 9.98
CA ASP A 236 -6.86 -13.96 8.88
C ASP A 236 -8.25 -14.60 9.07
N MET A 237 -8.30 -15.89 9.42
CA MET A 237 -9.57 -16.58 9.65
C MET A 237 -10.34 -15.96 10.82
N MET A 238 -9.66 -15.57 11.90
CA MET A 238 -10.27 -14.86 13.02
C MET A 238 -10.91 -13.54 12.57
N ALA A 239 -10.25 -12.77 11.71
CA ALA A 239 -10.81 -11.53 11.17
C ALA A 239 -12.13 -11.77 10.41
N LYS A 240 -12.18 -12.84 9.60
CA LYS A 240 -13.42 -13.22 8.88
C LYS A 240 -14.52 -13.75 9.81
N ILE A 241 -14.17 -14.40 10.91
CA ILE A 241 -15.13 -14.82 11.94
C ILE A 241 -15.74 -13.60 12.64
N VAL A 242 -14.93 -12.58 12.95
CA VAL A 242 -15.37 -11.34 13.57
C VAL A 242 -16.27 -10.54 12.64
N ASP A 243 -15.93 -10.44 11.34
CA ASP A 243 -16.77 -9.79 10.33
C ASP A 243 -18.11 -10.51 10.12
N ARG A 244 -18.12 -11.84 10.17
CA ARG A 244 -19.37 -12.60 10.19
C ARG A 244 -20.20 -12.29 11.44
N TYR A 245 -19.57 -12.33 12.62
CA TYR A 245 -20.25 -12.06 13.90
C TYR A 245 -20.88 -10.67 13.94
N ARG A 246 -20.18 -9.68 13.39
CA ARG A 246 -20.69 -8.32 13.19
C ARG A 246 -21.99 -8.28 12.38
N SER A 247 -22.09 -9.10 11.34
CA SER A 247 -23.31 -9.21 10.53
C SER A 247 -24.43 -9.95 11.26
N GLU A 248 -24.09 -10.90 12.15
CA GLU A 248 -25.04 -11.64 12.99
C GLU A 248 -25.54 -10.83 14.19
N ARG A 249 -24.73 -9.89 14.69
CA ARG A 249 -24.94 -9.05 15.88
C ARG A 249 -24.61 -7.57 15.57
N PRO A 250 -25.36 -6.90 14.69
CA PRO A 250 -25.06 -5.53 14.25
C PRO A 250 -25.10 -4.48 15.37
N GLU A 251 -25.74 -4.79 16.50
CA GLU A 251 -25.74 -3.97 17.72
C GLU A 251 -24.42 -4.02 18.48
N VAL A 252 -23.59 -5.05 18.26
CA VAL A 252 -22.28 -5.22 18.91
C VAL A 252 -21.19 -4.68 18.00
N ARG A 253 -20.45 -3.68 18.47
CA ARG A 253 -19.32 -3.16 17.72
C ARG A 253 -18.20 -4.21 17.67
N SER A 254 -18.02 -4.82 16.50
CA SER A 254 -17.10 -5.94 16.31
C SER A 254 -16.02 -5.58 15.29
N LEU A 255 -14.75 -5.69 15.67
CA LEU A 255 -13.61 -5.36 14.81
C LEU A 255 -12.34 -6.12 15.17
N THR A 256 -11.46 -6.30 14.17
CA THR A 256 -10.16 -6.95 14.33
C THR A 256 -9.02 -5.96 14.10
N PHE A 257 -8.08 -5.86 15.05
CA PHE A 257 -6.85 -5.08 14.89
C PHE A 257 -5.71 -5.96 14.39
N HIS A 258 -5.20 -5.69 13.20
CA HIS A 258 -3.99 -6.31 12.67
C HIS A 258 -2.77 -5.52 13.12
N TRP A 259 -2.12 -6.01 14.18
CA TRP A 259 -1.00 -5.31 14.81
C TRP A 259 0.32 -5.47 14.07
N HIS A 260 1.05 -4.36 13.95
CA HIS A 260 2.49 -4.33 13.71
C HIS A 260 3.27 -5.01 14.85
N ALA A 261 4.57 -5.27 14.70
CA ALA A 261 5.37 -5.77 15.81
C ALA A 261 5.60 -4.69 16.88
N TRP A 262 5.44 -5.06 18.15
CA TRP A 262 5.61 -4.15 19.30
C TRP A 262 6.99 -4.35 19.94
N GLY A 263 7.74 -3.26 20.16
CA GLY A 263 9.15 -3.31 20.59
C GLY A 263 9.38 -3.60 22.06
N ASP A 264 8.46 -3.15 22.91
CA ASP A 264 8.68 -3.08 24.35
C ASP A 264 7.96 -4.18 25.13
N ILE A 265 6.96 -4.83 24.53
CA ILE A 265 6.00 -5.69 25.22
C ILE A 265 5.55 -6.85 24.33
N GLY A 266 5.40 -8.05 24.92
CA GLY A 266 4.74 -9.18 24.26
C GLY A 266 5.70 -10.13 23.53
N MET A 267 5.19 -10.83 22.51
CA MET A 267 5.91 -11.96 21.88
C MET A 267 7.13 -11.54 21.03
N ALA A 268 7.18 -10.27 20.62
CA ALA A 268 8.19 -9.75 19.69
C ALA A 268 9.43 -9.18 20.40
N THR A 269 9.47 -9.19 21.74
CA THR A 269 10.64 -8.80 22.55
C THR A 269 11.72 -9.89 22.64
N LYS A 270 11.47 -11.07 22.04
CA LYS A 270 12.46 -12.16 21.99
C LYS A 270 13.64 -11.75 21.09
N PRO A 271 14.90 -12.04 21.47
CA PRO A 271 16.08 -11.69 20.68
C PRO A 271 16.02 -12.16 19.22
N GLU A 272 15.45 -13.35 18.99
CA GLU A 272 15.32 -13.92 17.65
C GLU A 272 14.28 -13.19 16.80
N ALA A 273 13.19 -12.70 17.42
CA ALA A 273 12.19 -11.89 16.75
C ALA A 273 12.75 -10.51 16.39
N LYS A 274 13.56 -9.91 17.28
CA LYS A 274 14.24 -8.64 17.01
C LYS A 274 15.17 -8.73 15.80
N LEU A 275 16.02 -9.75 15.75
CA LEU A 275 16.96 -9.95 14.65
C LEU A 275 16.23 -10.23 13.31
N ALA A 276 15.17 -11.05 13.33
CA ALA A 276 14.40 -11.36 12.13
C ALA A 276 13.67 -10.13 11.55
N LEU A 277 13.21 -9.22 12.41
CA LEU A 277 12.54 -7.98 12.02
C LEU A 277 13.53 -6.93 11.49
N GLU A 278 14.71 -6.81 12.10
CA GLU A 278 15.83 -6.00 11.58
C GLU A 278 16.26 -6.48 10.18
N MET A 279 16.34 -7.80 9.96
CA MET A 279 16.69 -8.38 8.65
C MET A 279 15.69 -8.08 7.53
N ILE A 280 14.44 -7.75 7.88
CA ILE A 280 13.41 -7.36 6.91
C ILE A 280 13.11 -5.87 6.95
N ASP A 281 13.98 -5.04 7.56
CA ASP A 281 13.86 -3.58 7.65
C ASP A 281 12.48 -3.13 8.16
N MET A 282 12.09 -3.68 9.31
CA MET A 282 10.81 -3.39 9.97
C MET A 282 11.08 -2.85 11.38
N GLU A 283 10.62 -1.63 11.64
CA GLU A 283 10.78 -0.98 12.95
C GLU A 283 9.71 -1.44 13.94
N PHE A 284 10.09 -1.52 15.20
CA PHE A 284 9.13 -1.85 16.24
C PHE A 284 8.24 -0.65 16.56
N MET A 285 6.92 -0.89 16.64
CA MET A 285 5.99 0.10 17.16
C MET A 285 6.18 0.25 18.68
N PRO A 286 6.41 1.47 19.19
CA PRO A 286 6.44 1.73 20.62
C PRO A 286 5.10 1.38 21.28
N ALA A 287 5.14 0.87 22.51
CA ALA A 287 3.90 0.44 23.17
C ALA A 287 2.89 1.58 23.37
N ARG A 288 3.37 2.80 23.61
CA ARG A 288 2.53 3.99 23.75
C ARG A 288 1.72 4.27 22.48
N ASP A 289 2.35 4.19 21.32
CA ASP A 289 1.71 4.50 20.05
C ASP A 289 0.63 3.48 19.73
N GLY A 290 0.90 2.18 19.95
CA GLY A 290 -0.09 1.13 19.78
C GLY A 290 -1.31 1.29 20.71
N ILE A 291 -1.12 1.72 21.96
CA ILE A 291 -2.22 2.04 22.88
C ILE A 291 -3.02 3.24 22.34
N ASP A 292 -2.35 4.30 21.92
CA ASP A 292 -3.00 5.49 21.36
C ASP A 292 -3.80 5.17 20.09
N HIS A 293 -3.28 4.33 19.20
CA HIS A 293 -3.99 3.84 18.02
C HIS A 293 -5.23 3.03 18.40
N PHE A 294 -5.10 2.10 19.34
CA PHE A 294 -6.24 1.33 19.84
C PHE A 294 -7.35 2.24 20.39
N MET A 295 -6.99 3.16 21.29
CA MET A 295 -7.95 4.03 21.97
C MET A 295 -8.67 4.95 20.97
N ARG A 296 -7.92 5.54 20.03
CA ARG A 296 -8.52 6.42 19.00
C ARG A 296 -9.44 5.64 18.07
N GLU A 297 -9.05 4.46 17.62
CA GLU A 297 -9.91 3.66 16.76
C GLU A 297 -11.15 3.20 17.53
N LEU A 298 -11.01 2.77 18.78
CA LEU A 298 -12.16 2.38 19.59
C LEU A 298 -13.10 3.56 19.90
N GLU A 299 -12.63 4.80 19.94
CA GLU A 299 -13.47 5.96 20.29
C GLU A 299 -14.00 6.74 19.08
N LEU A 300 -13.19 6.81 18.03
CA LEU A 300 -13.38 7.68 16.86
C LEU A 300 -13.46 6.88 15.56
N GLY A 301 -13.16 5.58 15.62
CA GLY A 301 -13.17 4.63 14.49
C GLY A 301 -14.46 4.61 13.70
N GLY A 302 -14.31 4.27 12.42
CA GLY A 302 -15.43 4.00 11.54
C GLY A 302 -16.15 2.69 11.90
N ASN A 303 -17.07 2.30 11.02
CA ASN A 303 -17.74 1.02 11.14
C ASN A 303 -17.00 -0.06 10.34
N GLU A 304 -15.66 -0.02 10.27
CA GLU A 304 -14.88 -1.00 9.51
C GLU A 304 -14.67 -2.28 10.33
N PRO A 305 -14.71 -3.47 9.69
CA PRO A 305 -14.54 -4.75 10.41
C PRO A 305 -13.09 -5.08 10.73
N GLU A 306 -12.14 -4.50 9.99
CA GLU A 306 -10.71 -4.78 10.09
C GLU A 306 -9.92 -3.47 10.10
N VAL A 307 -9.01 -3.34 11.05
CA VAL A 307 -8.14 -2.17 11.22
C VAL A 307 -6.70 -2.64 11.16
N LEU A 308 -5.94 -2.13 10.19
CA LEU A 308 -4.54 -2.45 10.00
C LEU A 308 -3.65 -1.35 10.58
N ILE A 309 -2.84 -1.69 11.59
CA ILE A 309 -1.84 -0.79 12.17
C ILE A 309 -0.47 -1.29 11.73
N THR A 310 0.19 -0.55 10.85
CA THR A 310 1.53 -0.87 10.33
C THR A 310 2.24 0.40 9.91
N ASP A 311 3.57 0.35 9.80
CA ASP A 311 4.32 1.45 9.19
C ASP A 311 4.16 1.46 7.66
N GLU A 312 4.42 2.63 7.08
CA GLU A 312 4.29 2.87 5.65
C GLU A 312 5.30 2.06 4.82
N SER A 313 6.54 1.88 5.31
CA SER A 313 7.56 1.11 4.61
C SER A 313 7.16 -0.36 4.46
N TYR A 314 6.52 -0.94 5.48
CA TYR A 314 6.05 -2.32 5.47
C TYR A 314 4.82 -2.47 4.58
N PHE A 315 3.86 -1.55 4.66
CA PHE A 315 2.70 -1.55 3.75
C PHE A 315 3.14 -1.49 2.28
N ARG A 316 4.10 -0.60 1.96
CA ARG A 316 4.64 -0.40 0.61
C ARG A 316 5.38 -1.64 0.07
N LYS A 317 5.90 -2.54 0.91
CA LYS A 317 6.50 -3.81 0.44
C LYS A 317 5.48 -4.69 -0.28
N PHE A 318 4.22 -4.66 0.15
CA PHE A 318 3.16 -5.52 -0.39
C PHE A 318 2.22 -4.77 -1.35
N PHE A 319 1.99 -3.48 -1.10
CA PHE A 319 1.15 -2.62 -1.94
C PHE A 319 1.92 -1.38 -2.40
N PRO A 320 3.00 -1.53 -3.20
CA PRO A 320 3.84 -0.41 -3.63
C PRO A 320 3.08 0.62 -4.50
N ALA A 321 1.95 0.22 -5.08
CA ALA A 321 1.10 1.05 -5.91
C ALA A 321 0.01 1.83 -5.14
N GLU A 322 -0.36 1.41 -3.91
CA GLU A 322 -1.41 2.08 -3.15
C GLU A 322 -0.80 3.24 -2.33
N ARG A 323 -1.13 4.48 -2.69
CA ARG A 323 -0.90 5.60 -1.78
C ARG A 323 -1.88 5.50 -0.62
N LEU A 324 -1.37 5.56 0.61
CA LEU A 324 -2.16 5.88 1.78
C LEU A 324 -2.97 7.14 1.48
N SER A 325 -4.29 7.00 1.27
CA SER A 325 -5.15 8.16 1.07
C SER A 325 -5.28 8.86 2.42
N VAL A 326 -4.59 9.98 2.59
CA VAL A 326 -4.91 10.92 3.66
C VAL A 326 -6.31 11.41 3.36
N THR A 327 -7.31 11.02 4.15
CA THR A 327 -8.57 11.75 4.21
C THR A 327 -8.28 13.09 4.90
N SER A 328 -7.66 14.00 4.15
CA SER A 328 -7.78 15.43 4.42
C SER A 328 -9.09 15.87 3.80
N SER A 329 -9.98 16.33 4.67
CA SER A 329 -11.13 17.17 4.37
C SER A 329 -11.00 17.95 3.06
N GLU A 330 -12.02 17.83 2.22
CA GLU A 330 -12.47 18.77 1.20
C GLU A 330 -11.56 19.99 1.00
N ASN A 331 -10.59 19.83 0.11
CA ASN A 331 -10.18 20.83 -0.85
C ASN A 331 -9.54 20.03 -1.98
N GLU A 332 -10.09 20.13 -3.20
CA GLU A 332 -9.62 19.41 -4.39
C GLU A 332 -8.12 19.69 -4.65
N THR A 333 -7.23 18.92 -4.02
CA THR A 333 -5.85 18.83 -4.47
C THR A 333 -5.86 17.94 -5.70
N MET A 334 -5.67 18.59 -6.84
CA MET A 334 -5.42 18.00 -8.13
C MET A 334 -4.63 16.68 -8.08
N PRO A 335 -5.16 15.58 -8.66
CA PRO A 335 -4.48 14.29 -8.67
C PRO A 335 -3.21 14.36 -9.54
N LEU A 336 -2.08 13.95 -8.94
CA LEU A 336 -0.77 13.78 -9.56
C LEU A 336 -0.42 12.27 -9.56
N PRO A 337 -0.60 11.55 -10.67
CA PRO A 337 -0.51 10.09 -10.68
C PRO A 337 0.90 9.51 -10.47
N LEU A 338 1.96 10.22 -10.85
CA LEU A 338 3.36 9.78 -10.74
C LEU A 338 4.12 10.47 -9.60
N ILE A 339 3.92 11.77 -9.40
CA ILE A 339 4.59 12.58 -8.37
C ILE A 339 3.77 12.61 -7.07
N SER A 340 4.42 12.42 -5.93
CA SER A 340 3.78 12.61 -4.63
C SER A 340 3.51 14.10 -4.37
N SER A 341 2.47 14.44 -3.61
CA SER A 341 2.13 15.84 -3.28
C SER A 341 3.21 16.59 -2.48
N VAL A 342 4.32 15.92 -2.13
CA VAL A 342 5.47 16.51 -1.44
C VAL A 342 6.40 17.17 -2.46
N VAL A 343 6.44 18.51 -2.42
CA VAL A 343 7.35 19.33 -3.22
C VAL A 343 8.33 20.00 -2.27
N THR A 344 9.63 19.69 -2.42
CA THR A 344 10.69 20.36 -1.66
C THR A 344 10.99 21.70 -2.32
N ARG A 345 10.83 22.79 -1.58
CA ARG A 345 11.17 24.14 -2.05
C ARG A 345 12.61 24.45 -1.66
N HIS A 346 13.42 24.86 -2.64
CA HIS A 346 14.81 25.25 -2.47
C HIS A 346 14.94 26.77 -2.34
N ALA A 347 16.07 27.23 -1.80
CA ALA A 347 16.34 28.65 -1.58
C ALA A 347 16.41 29.49 -2.88
N ASP A 348 16.66 28.84 -4.02
CA ASP A 348 16.78 29.43 -5.35
C ASP A 348 15.45 29.46 -6.15
N GLN A 349 14.32 29.34 -5.46
CA GLN A 349 12.97 29.19 -6.04
C GLN A 349 12.76 27.91 -6.87
N ALA A 350 13.73 26.99 -6.91
CA ALA A 350 13.51 25.68 -7.49
C ALA A 350 12.60 24.85 -6.59
N CYS A 351 11.81 23.98 -7.21
CA CYS A 351 11.02 22.97 -6.54
C CYS A 351 11.50 21.60 -7.01
N SER A 352 11.73 20.65 -6.11
CA SER A 352 12.03 19.27 -6.48
C SER A 352 11.01 18.28 -5.93
N SER A 353 10.77 17.24 -6.71
CA SER A 353 9.99 16.07 -6.32
C SER A 353 10.79 14.82 -6.67
N VAL A 354 10.95 13.92 -5.70
CA VAL A 354 11.64 12.65 -5.92
C VAL A 354 10.59 11.58 -6.22
N VAL A 355 10.83 10.81 -7.28
CA VAL A 355 10.02 9.68 -7.70
C VAL A 355 10.90 8.45 -7.80
N THR A 356 10.44 7.32 -7.29
CA THR A 356 11.16 6.05 -7.46
C THR A 356 10.56 5.30 -8.64
N LEU A 357 11.41 4.97 -9.61
CA LEU A 357 11.09 4.14 -10.77
C LEU A 357 11.57 2.71 -10.50
N ASN A 358 10.70 1.72 -10.60
CA ASN A 358 11.03 0.33 -10.29
C ASN A 358 10.78 -0.57 -11.52
N PRO A 359 11.83 -1.17 -12.11
CA PRO A 359 11.70 -1.96 -13.34
C PRO A 359 10.87 -3.24 -13.17
N LEU A 360 10.66 -3.72 -11.94
CA LEU A 360 9.85 -4.90 -11.64
C LEU A 360 8.36 -4.58 -11.48
N THR A 361 8.01 -3.42 -10.93
CA THR A 361 6.62 -3.08 -10.56
C THR A 361 5.98 -2.04 -11.47
N ASP A 362 6.76 -1.10 -12.00
CA ASP A 362 6.25 -0.11 -12.94
C ASP A 362 6.08 -0.74 -14.32
N ARG A 363 4.84 -1.09 -14.66
CA ARG A 363 4.51 -1.79 -15.91
C ARG A 363 5.04 -1.05 -17.14
N PHE A 364 4.97 0.27 -17.19
CA PHE A 364 5.52 1.04 -18.32
C PHE A 364 7.01 0.80 -18.60
N LEU A 365 7.80 0.36 -17.62
CA LEU A 365 9.20 -0.03 -17.82
C LEU A 365 9.34 -1.45 -18.37
N SER A 366 8.51 -2.40 -17.89
CA SER A 366 8.54 -3.77 -18.41
C SER A 366 7.95 -3.88 -19.82
N GLN A 367 7.01 -2.99 -20.15
CA GLN A 367 6.37 -2.83 -21.44
C GLN A 367 7.20 -2.05 -22.47
N HIS A 368 8.24 -1.33 -22.06
CA HIS A 368 9.09 -0.57 -22.97
C HIS A 368 10.57 -0.92 -22.77
N ARG A 369 11.13 -1.69 -23.70
CA ARG A 369 12.53 -2.16 -23.63
C ARG A 369 13.30 -1.72 -24.87
N VAL A 370 14.53 -1.25 -24.66
CA VAL A 370 15.46 -0.92 -25.74
C VAL A 370 16.66 -1.83 -25.61
N GLN A 371 16.99 -2.59 -26.66
CA GLN A 371 18.03 -3.61 -26.66
C GLN A 371 17.86 -4.61 -25.48
N GLY A 372 16.62 -5.05 -25.26
CA GLY A 372 16.24 -5.98 -24.19
C GLY A 372 16.21 -5.40 -22.78
N ARG A 373 16.59 -4.13 -22.56
CA ARG A 373 16.64 -3.51 -21.23
C ARG A 373 15.44 -2.58 -20.98
N PRO A 374 14.79 -2.67 -19.80
CA PRO A 374 13.78 -1.70 -19.40
C PRO A 374 14.34 -0.27 -19.51
N THR A 375 13.61 0.59 -20.19
CA THR A 375 14.04 1.96 -20.49
C THR A 375 12.86 2.88 -20.24
N LEU A 376 13.05 4.00 -19.53
CA LEU A 376 11.98 4.96 -19.28
C LEU A 376 11.44 5.52 -20.62
N PRO A 377 10.15 5.33 -20.94
CA PRO A 377 9.57 5.93 -22.14
C PRO A 377 9.60 7.46 -22.05
N PHE A 378 9.92 8.14 -23.14
CA PHE A 378 9.97 9.62 -23.15
C PHE A 378 8.60 10.23 -22.81
N VAL A 379 7.50 9.61 -23.23
CA VAL A 379 6.14 10.05 -22.87
C VAL A 379 5.87 10.02 -21.36
N VAL A 380 6.47 9.08 -20.62
CA VAL A 380 6.35 9.00 -19.16
C VAL A 380 7.23 10.06 -18.50
N ALA A 381 8.42 10.32 -19.05
CA ALA A 381 9.27 11.42 -18.60
C ALA A 381 8.58 12.79 -18.81
N LEU A 382 7.86 12.97 -19.92
CA LEU A 382 7.02 14.15 -20.17
C LEU A 382 5.91 14.30 -19.13
N GLU A 383 5.20 13.21 -18.78
CA GLU A 383 4.16 13.26 -17.73
C GLU A 383 4.75 13.63 -16.37
N LEU A 384 5.89 13.04 -15.97
CA LEU A 384 6.58 13.42 -14.73
C LEU A 384 6.89 14.92 -14.69
N MET A 385 7.41 15.48 -15.78
CA MET A 385 7.70 16.90 -15.86
C MET A 385 6.44 17.76 -15.85
N ALA A 386 5.36 17.34 -16.52
CA ALA A 386 4.07 18.03 -16.54
C ALA A 386 3.40 18.03 -15.16
N GLU A 387 3.43 16.90 -14.45
CA GLU A 387 2.96 16.79 -13.07
C GLU A 387 3.73 17.72 -12.13
N ALA A 388 5.05 17.83 -12.27
CA ALA A 388 5.85 18.72 -11.42
C ALA A 388 5.48 20.20 -11.63
N VAL A 389 5.17 20.57 -12.88
CA VAL A 389 4.67 21.91 -13.23
C VAL A 389 3.30 22.16 -12.60
N ARG A 390 2.37 21.20 -12.69
CA ARG A 390 1.04 21.29 -12.06
C ARG A 390 1.14 21.35 -10.53
N ALA A 391 2.03 20.56 -9.93
CA ALA A 391 2.31 20.57 -8.50
C ALA A 391 2.87 21.92 -8.04
N ARG A 392 3.78 22.51 -8.82
CA ARG A 392 4.36 23.84 -8.55
C ARG A 392 3.33 24.97 -8.67
N THR A 393 2.51 24.93 -9.71
CA THR A 393 1.59 26.03 -10.06
C THR A 393 0.23 25.91 -9.38
N GLY A 394 -0.15 24.72 -8.91
CA GLY A 394 -1.51 24.42 -8.43
C GLY A 394 -2.57 24.39 -9.52
N ARG A 395 -2.18 24.42 -10.81
CA ARG A 395 -3.10 24.54 -11.96
C ARG A 395 -3.45 23.19 -12.55
N SER A 396 -4.66 23.10 -13.13
CA SER A 396 -5.21 21.92 -13.83
C SER A 396 -4.35 21.39 -14.97
N SER A 397 -3.77 22.32 -15.74
CA SER A 397 -2.96 22.03 -16.91
C SER A 397 -1.49 22.41 -16.70
N ALA A 398 -0.59 21.66 -17.33
CA ALA A 398 0.83 22.01 -17.41
C ALA A 398 1.13 23.06 -18.49
N GLY A 399 0.15 23.43 -19.33
CA GLY A 399 0.32 24.36 -20.45
C GLY A 399 0.95 23.71 -21.68
N VAL A 400 1.54 24.53 -22.54
CA VAL A 400 2.25 24.08 -23.74
C VAL A 400 3.67 23.67 -23.36
N CYS A 401 4.08 22.48 -23.82
CA CYS A 401 5.44 21.99 -23.62
C CYS A 401 6.29 22.32 -24.84
N THR A 402 7.42 22.98 -24.62
CA THR A 402 8.37 23.41 -25.63
C THR A 402 9.76 22.87 -25.30
N GLU A 403 10.56 22.68 -26.34
CA GLU A 403 11.95 22.25 -26.22
C GLU A 403 12.19 20.98 -25.39
N ALA A 404 11.24 20.03 -25.40
CA ALA A 404 11.41 18.78 -24.69
C ALA A 404 12.50 17.91 -25.33
N ARG A 405 13.55 17.57 -24.60
CA ARG A 405 14.73 16.84 -25.08
C ARG A 405 14.99 15.60 -24.24
N ALA A 406 15.30 14.49 -24.90
CA ALA A 406 15.96 13.35 -24.31
C ALA A 406 17.47 13.54 -24.49
N LEU A 407 18.17 13.94 -23.43
CA LEU A 407 19.63 14.06 -23.47
C LEU A 407 20.26 12.68 -23.46
N GLN A 408 19.74 11.79 -22.62
CA GLN A 408 20.11 10.38 -22.53
C GLN A 408 18.93 9.54 -22.07
N ALA A 409 18.96 8.24 -22.40
CA ALA A 409 17.95 7.30 -21.93
C ALA A 409 18.26 6.83 -20.50
N ILE A 410 17.25 6.85 -19.62
CA ILE A 410 17.30 6.15 -18.33
C ILE A 410 17.06 4.66 -18.60
N ARG A 411 18.11 3.86 -18.49
CA ARG A 411 18.08 2.40 -18.72
C ARG A 411 18.38 1.67 -17.41
N PHE A 412 17.60 0.63 -17.14
CA PHE A 412 17.78 -0.20 -15.96
C PHE A 412 18.71 -1.37 -16.31
N SER A 413 19.88 -1.40 -15.68
CA SER A 413 20.85 -2.50 -15.84
C SER A 413 20.73 -3.59 -14.78
N THR A 414 19.97 -3.31 -13.72
CA THR A 414 19.63 -4.22 -12.62
C THR A 414 18.13 -4.12 -12.34
N ASP A 415 17.62 -4.99 -11.49
CA ASP A 415 16.23 -4.96 -11.02
C ASP A 415 16.02 -3.95 -9.88
N ASP A 416 17.07 -3.19 -9.53
CA ASP A 416 17.03 -2.23 -8.44
C ASP A 416 16.19 -1.00 -8.81
N PRO A 417 15.37 -0.49 -7.89
CA PRO A 417 14.68 0.78 -8.10
C PRO A 417 15.66 1.96 -8.23
N LEU A 418 15.32 2.92 -9.09
CA LEU A 418 16.06 4.16 -9.29
C LEU A 418 15.26 5.36 -8.79
N ALA A 419 15.83 6.12 -7.87
CA ALA A 419 15.30 7.44 -7.52
C ALA A 419 15.63 8.44 -8.63
N VAL A 420 14.60 9.14 -9.13
CA VAL A 420 14.73 10.24 -10.07
C VAL A 420 14.18 11.51 -9.42
N THR A 421 14.84 12.63 -9.67
CA THR A 421 14.45 13.95 -9.16
C THR A 421 13.90 14.78 -10.30
N VAL A 422 12.65 15.21 -10.19
CA VAL A 422 12.06 16.21 -11.09
C VAL A 422 12.25 17.57 -10.48
N GLN A 423 13.06 18.43 -11.11
CA GLN A 423 13.32 19.79 -10.65
C GLN A 423 12.62 20.80 -11.57
N THR A 424 11.91 21.76 -10.99
CA THR A 424 11.24 22.86 -11.70
C THR A 424 11.77 24.21 -11.24
N ARG A 425 12.03 25.11 -12.20
CA ARG A 425 12.52 26.47 -11.94
C ARG A 425 11.73 27.48 -12.79
N PRO A 426 11.25 28.59 -12.21
CA PRO A 426 10.60 29.63 -12.99
C PRO A 426 11.66 30.42 -13.77
N THR A 427 11.28 30.90 -14.94
CA THR A 427 12.09 31.82 -15.74
C THR A 427 11.50 33.23 -15.68
N ALA A 428 12.21 34.22 -16.22
CA ALA A 428 11.79 35.62 -16.20
C ALA A 428 10.52 35.89 -17.04
N ASP A 429 10.24 35.08 -18.07
CA ASP A 429 9.07 35.21 -18.94
C ASP A 429 7.83 34.46 -18.40
N GLY A 430 7.93 33.85 -17.22
CA GLY A 430 6.86 33.10 -16.58
C GLY A 430 6.73 31.64 -17.02
N SER A 431 7.60 31.16 -17.93
CA SER A 431 7.74 29.74 -18.21
C SER A 431 8.40 28.98 -17.05
N ILE A 432 8.26 27.67 -17.07
CA ILE A 432 8.82 26.76 -16.07
C ILE A 432 9.75 25.79 -16.77
N GLU A 433 11.03 25.93 -16.47
CA GLU A 433 12.06 24.99 -16.86
C GLU A 433 11.99 23.76 -15.96
N CYS A 434 11.92 22.57 -16.58
CA CYS A 434 11.80 21.30 -15.88
C CYS A 434 12.94 20.36 -16.30
N ARG A 435 13.54 19.68 -15.32
CA ARG A 435 14.64 18.71 -15.52
C ARG A 435 14.35 17.43 -14.79
N LEU A 436 14.61 16.29 -15.44
CA LEU A 436 14.59 14.97 -14.82
C LEU A 436 16.02 14.50 -14.60
N LEU A 437 16.40 14.39 -13.34
CA LEU A 437 17.74 14.08 -12.86
C LEU A 437 17.77 12.70 -12.20
N ALA A 438 18.90 12.01 -12.23
CA ALA A 438 19.13 10.83 -11.41
C ALA A 438 20.62 10.58 -11.17
N ASP A 439 20.93 10.02 -10.02
CA ASP A 439 22.28 9.59 -9.68
C ASP A 439 22.76 8.44 -10.58
N VAL A 440 24.00 8.53 -11.05
CA VAL A 440 24.69 7.43 -11.72
C VAL A 440 25.52 6.68 -10.70
N ARG A 441 25.24 5.40 -10.53
CA ARG A 441 26.01 4.50 -9.67
C ARG A 441 26.62 3.36 -10.47
N ARG A 442 27.77 2.85 -10.01
CA ARG A 442 28.35 1.60 -10.50
C ARG A 442 27.55 0.40 -9.98
N ARG A 443 27.78 -0.77 -10.57
CA ARG A 443 27.19 -2.05 -10.12
C ARG A 443 27.53 -2.41 -8.67
N ASP A 444 28.64 -1.89 -8.13
CA ASP A 444 29.03 -2.06 -6.73
C ASP A 444 28.39 -1.04 -5.78
N GLY A 445 27.47 -0.20 -6.27
CA GLY A 445 26.74 0.80 -5.51
C GLY A 445 27.45 2.15 -5.35
N ARG A 446 28.71 2.29 -5.79
CA ARG A 446 29.46 3.56 -5.68
C ARG A 446 28.92 4.63 -6.62
N MET A 447 28.76 5.85 -6.10
CA MET A 447 28.37 7.02 -6.88
C MET A 447 29.44 7.37 -7.92
N VAL A 448 29.01 7.64 -9.16
CA VAL A 448 29.84 8.07 -10.29
C VAL A 448 29.57 9.53 -10.63
N GLU A 449 28.30 9.90 -10.69
CA GLU A 449 27.85 11.25 -11.05
C GLU A 449 26.55 11.50 -10.28
N GLU A 450 26.51 12.57 -9.49
CA GLU A 450 25.31 13.00 -8.77
C GLU A 450 24.42 13.83 -9.70
N ASP A 451 23.10 13.67 -9.59
CA ASP A 451 22.11 14.51 -10.27
C ASP A 451 22.30 14.67 -11.79
N ARG A 452 22.70 13.58 -12.47
CA ARG A 452 22.85 13.59 -13.93
C ARG A 452 21.54 13.91 -14.62
N GLU A 453 21.57 14.82 -15.58
CA GLU A 453 20.39 15.22 -16.34
C GLU A 453 20.09 14.27 -17.51
N TYR A 454 18.87 13.73 -17.54
CA TYR A 454 18.43 12.81 -18.59
C TYR A 454 17.42 13.44 -19.54
N PHE A 455 16.49 14.24 -19.01
CA PHE A 455 15.46 14.91 -19.79
C PHE A 455 15.29 16.36 -19.33
N ARG A 456 14.93 17.22 -20.28
CA ARG A 456 14.58 18.62 -20.04
C ARG A 456 13.37 19.01 -20.87
N ALA A 457 12.53 19.89 -20.34
CA ALA A 457 11.46 20.55 -21.09
C ALA A 457 11.18 21.93 -20.50
N VAL A 458 10.53 22.80 -21.28
CA VAL A 458 10.07 24.13 -20.84
C VAL A 458 8.55 24.18 -21.02
N PHE A 459 7.83 24.52 -19.95
CA PHE A 459 6.39 24.65 -19.97
C PHE A 459 5.99 26.12 -19.91
N SER A 460 5.26 26.59 -20.91
CA SER A 460 4.85 27.99 -21.00
C SER A 460 3.55 28.25 -20.21
N PRO A 461 3.33 29.48 -19.73
CA PRO A 461 2.10 29.87 -19.07
C PRO A 461 0.98 30.19 -20.08
N GLU A 462 1.14 29.93 -21.38
CA GLU A 462 0.06 30.13 -22.34
C GLU A 462 -1.00 29.04 -22.15
N PHE A 463 -2.05 29.39 -21.39
CA PHE A 463 -3.15 28.50 -21.08
C PHE A 463 -4.16 28.50 -22.22
N ARG A 464 -4.45 27.31 -22.73
CA ARG A 464 -5.77 27.02 -23.30
C ARG A 464 -6.43 26.04 -22.34
N ASP A 465 -7.60 26.40 -21.82
CA ASP A 465 -8.46 25.42 -21.16
C ASP A 465 -8.62 24.21 -22.09
N HIS A 466 -8.72 23.01 -21.52
CA HIS A 466 -9.00 21.75 -22.23
C HIS A 466 -10.39 21.75 -22.92
N ASN A 467 -10.95 22.92 -23.24
CA ASN A 467 -12.11 23.04 -24.10
C ASN A 467 -11.81 22.37 -25.44
N PRO A 468 -12.75 21.58 -25.97
CA PRO A 468 -12.58 20.94 -27.27
C PRO A 468 -12.34 22.03 -28.31
N VAL A 469 -11.10 22.14 -28.79
CA VAL A 469 -10.81 22.93 -29.98
C VAL A 469 -11.37 22.12 -31.13
N GLN A 470 -12.61 22.41 -31.52
CA GLN A 470 -13.20 21.84 -32.73
C GLN A 470 -12.27 22.16 -33.89
N SER A 471 -11.62 21.12 -34.39
CA SER A 471 -10.83 21.16 -35.61
C SER A 471 -11.62 20.44 -36.69
N SER A 472 -11.48 20.87 -37.94
CA SER A 472 -12.02 20.11 -39.07
C SER A 472 -11.51 18.67 -38.99
N LEU A 473 -12.40 17.69 -39.16
CA LEU A 473 -12.01 16.29 -39.27
C LEU A 473 -10.89 16.14 -40.29
N PHE A 474 -9.90 15.30 -40.00
CA PHE A 474 -8.88 15.01 -41.01
C PHE A 474 -9.56 14.52 -42.29
N GLU A 475 -9.20 15.12 -43.42
CA GLU A 475 -9.51 14.54 -44.72
C GLU A 475 -8.84 13.18 -44.78
N LYS A 476 -9.65 12.12 -44.66
CA LYS A 476 -9.18 10.75 -44.73
C LYS A 476 -8.74 10.46 -46.16
N PRO A 477 -7.64 9.73 -46.36
CA PRO A 477 -7.17 9.40 -47.70
C PRO A 477 -8.23 8.57 -48.44
N HIS A 478 -8.62 9.03 -49.64
CA HIS A 478 -9.64 8.38 -50.47
C HIS A 478 -9.10 7.03 -50.98
N ASN A 479 -9.85 5.94 -50.80
CA ASN A 479 -9.46 4.57 -51.21
C ASN A 479 -8.12 4.07 -50.63
N ALA A 480 -7.75 4.51 -49.42
CA ALA A 480 -6.53 4.06 -48.76
C ALA A 480 -6.54 2.55 -48.42
N VAL A 481 -5.43 1.88 -48.73
CA VAL A 481 -5.16 0.52 -48.28
C VAL A 481 -4.53 0.59 -46.89
N TRP A 482 -5.27 0.13 -45.89
CA TRP A 482 -4.81 0.06 -44.51
C TRP A 482 -4.03 -1.22 -44.26
N LYS A 483 -2.81 -1.09 -43.73
CA LYS A 483 -1.96 -2.20 -43.32
C LYS A 483 -2.05 -2.36 -41.82
N ARG A 484 -2.29 -3.59 -41.36
CA ARG A 484 -2.25 -3.90 -39.92
C ARG A 484 -0.82 -3.80 -39.42
N ILE A 485 -0.63 -3.21 -38.24
CA ILE A 485 0.69 -3.12 -37.61
C ILE A 485 1.06 -4.47 -36.99
N GLU A 486 2.26 -4.91 -37.32
CA GLU A 486 2.96 -5.98 -36.64
C GLU A 486 4.07 -5.35 -35.79
N TYR A 487 3.94 -5.48 -34.47
CA TYR A 487 4.96 -4.97 -33.55
C TYR A 487 6.18 -5.87 -33.57
N VAL A 488 7.34 -5.27 -33.32
CA VAL A 488 8.60 -6.00 -33.23
C VAL A 488 8.53 -7.01 -32.06
N SER A 489 9.16 -8.18 -32.23
CA SER A 489 9.21 -9.21 -31.19
C SER A 489 9.93 -8.70 -29.91
N PRO A 490 9.80 -9.40 -28.77
CA PRO A 490 10.50 -9.06 -27.52
C PRO A 490 12.02 -8.94 -27.65
N GLU A 491 12.62 -9.63 -28.62
CA GLU A 491 14.05 -9.61 -28.95
C GLU A 491 14.44 -8.43 -29.86
N GLY A 492 13.44 -7.66 -30.32
CA GLY A 492 13.60 -6.48 -31.15
C GLY A 492 14.45 -5.39 -30.50
N LEU A 493 14.99 -4.51 -31.35
CA LEU A 493 15.79 -3.39 -30.91
C LEU A 493 15.01 -2.45 -29.98
N ILE A 494 13.73 -2.26 -30.26
CA ILE A 494 12.78 -1.49 -29.45
C ILE A 494 11.52 -2.32 -29.32
N TYR A 495 11.26 -2.81 -28.12
CA TYR A 495 10.10 -3.62 -27.77
C TYR A 495 9.04 -2.76 -27.09
N HIS A 496 7.81 -2.86 -27.60
CA HIS A 496 6.60 -2.35 -26.98
C HIS A 496 5.72 -3.56 -26.66
N GLY A 497 5.45 -3.80 -25.39
CA GLY A 497 4.55 -4.86 -24.96
C GLY A 497 3.07 -4.44 -25.05
N PRO A 498 2.14 -5.36 -24.75
CA PRO A 498 0.73 -5.25 -25.14
C PRO A 498 0.04 -3.92 -24.77
N GLU A 499 0.36 -3.34 -23.62
CA GLU A 499 -0.25 -2.09 -23.14
C GLU A 499 0.25 -0.82 -23.86
N LEU A 500 1.34 -0.90 -24.63
CA LEU A 500 1.82 0.17 -25.50
C LEU A 500 1.47 -0.07 -26.98
N GLN A 501 0.89 -1.22 -27.32
CA GLN A 501 0.53 -1.57 -28.69
C GLN A 501 -0.82 -0.98 -29.12
N GLU A 502 -0.96 0.34 -29.07
CA GLU A 502 -2.23 1.01 -29.38
C GLU A 502 -2.42 1.32 -30.87
N LEU A 503 -1.34 1.49 -31.65
CA LEU A 503 -1.41 1.64 -33.11
C LEU A 503 -1.85 0.32 -33.74
N ARG A 504 -2.98 0.33 -34.44
CA ARG A 504 -3.63 -0.87 -35.03
C ARG A 504 -3.35 -1.01 -36.51
N GLU A 505 -3.51 0.08 -37.25
CA GLU A 505 -3.39 0.11 -38.70
C GLU A 505 -2.69 1.39 -39.14
N ILE A 506 -2.00 1.33 -40.27
CA ILE A 506 -1.33 2.48 -40.88
C ILE A 506 -1.59 2.50 -42.38
N THR A 507 -1.61 3.69 -42.95
CA THR A 507 -1.68 3.90 -44.40
C THR A 507 -0.86 5.12 -44.78
N ASP A 508 -0.43 5.17 -46.03
CA ASP A 508 0.43 6.21 -46.58
C ASP A 508 -0.14 6.61 -47.94
N ASP A 509 -0.41 7.91 -48.13
CA ASP A 509 -0.90 8.45 -49.40
C ASP A 509 0.22 9.04 -50.28
N GLY A 510 1.49 8.84 -49.89
CA GLY A 510 2.68 9.33 -50.57
C GLY A 510 3.19 10.68 -50.07
N HIS A 511 2.37 11.42 -49.31
CA HIS A 511 2.73 12.71 -48.72
C HIS A 511 2.51 12.74 -47.20
N THR A 512 1.48 12.05 -46.74
CA THR A 512 1.04 11.99 -45.35
C THR A 512 0.82 10.54 -44.96
N VAL A 513 1.28 10.19 -43.77
CA VAL A 513 1.00 8.88 -43.17
C VAL A 513 -0.11 9.04 -42.13
N PHE A 514 -1.06 8.12 -42.13
CA PHE A 514 -2.16 8.07 -41.18
C PHE A 514 -2.10 6.77 -40.37
N GLY A 515 -2.36 6.88 -39.06
CA GLY A 515 -2.40 5.75 -38.15
C GLY A 515 -3.71 5.67 -37.37
N ARG A 516 -4.33 4.50 -37.29
CA ARG A 516 -5.48 4.24 -36.43
C ARG A 516 -5.00 3.71 -35.09
N ILE A 517 -5.38 4.40 -34.02
CA ILE A 517 -5.00 4.08 -32.65
C ILE A 517 -6.26 3.74 -31.86
N ALA A 518 -6.19 2.72 -31.01
CA ALA A 518 -7.25 2.42 -30.06
C ALA A 518 -6.75 2.76 -28.65
N ALA A 519 -7.20 3.88 -28.10
CA ALA A 519 -6.73 4.38 -26.82
C ALA A 519 -7.14 3.43 -25.68
N SER A 520 -6.22 3.16 -24.76
CA SER A 520 -6.48 2.33 -23.58
C SER A 520 -6.64 3.19 -22.34
N ALA A 521 -7.29 2.65 -21.30
CA ALA A 521 -7.34 3.33 -20.02
C ALA A 521 -5.93 3.42 -19.40
N PRO A 522 -5.52 4.56 -18.80
CA PRO A 522 -4.21 4.72 -18.16
C PRO A 522 -3.89 3.62 -17.14
N VAL A 523 -4.92 3.10 -16.46
CA VAL A 523 -4.82 1.99 -15.50
C VAL A 523 -4.16 0.72 -16.08
N GLN A 524 -4.22 0.51 -17.39
CA GLN A 524 -3.58 -0.63 -18.03
C GLN A 524 -2.06 -0.51 -18.00
N LEU A 525 -1.53 0.67 -18.34
CA LEU A 525 -0.10 0.94 -18.38
C LEU A 525 0.49 1.29 -17.00
N PHE A 526 -0.28 1.94 -16.14
CA PHE A 526 0.18 2.49 -14.86
C PHE A 526 -0.33 1.76 -13.61
N GLY A 527 -1.36 0.90 -13.73
CA GLY A 527 -1.93 0.15 -12.61
C GLY A 527 -3.10 0.85 -11.88
N GLY A 528 -3.81 0.09 -11.05
CA GLY A 528 -5.12 0.41 -10.45
C GLY A 528 -5.26 1.79 -9.80
N SER A 529 -4.28 2.22 -9.03
CA SER A 529 -4.29 3.49 -8.27
C SER A 529 -4.00 4.73 -9.15
N ARG A 530 -3.48 4.54 -10.37
CA ARG A 530 -3.09 5.60 -11.31
C ARG A 530 -4.08 5.66 -12.49
N ALA A 531 -5.35 5.87 -12.18
CA ALA A 531 -6.42 5.87 -13.19
C ALA A 531 -6.79 7.26 -13.75
N ARG A 532 -6.43 8.35 -13.06
CA ARG A 532 -6.85 9.73 -13.38
C ARG A 532 -5.74 10.74 -13.07
N GLY A 533 -5.88 11.96 -13.57
CA GLY A 533 -5.00 13.09 -13.28
C GLY A 533 -3.79 13.24 -14.21
N PHE A 534 -3.78 12.51 -15.32
CA PHE A 534 -2.73 12.62 -16.34
C PHE A 534 -2.88 13.89 -17.18
N THR A 535 -1.77 14.40 -17.70
CA THR A 535 -1.75 15.48 -18.70
C THR A 535 -1.44 14.93 -20.08
N VAL A 536 -0.48 14.01 -20.15
CA VAL A 536 0.00 13.35 -21.35
C VAL A 536 -0.76 12.04 -21.54
N PRO A 537 -1.37 11.78 -22.71
CA PRO A 537 -1.96 10.49 -23.02
C PRO A 537 -0.84 9.49 -23.35
N CYS A 538 -0.10 9.02 -22.35
CA CYS A 538 1.19 8.35 -22.52
C CYS A 538 1.18 7.21 -23.54
N SER A 539 0.30 6.21 -23.41
CA SER A 539 0.25 5.07 -24.34
C SER A 539 -0.15 5.48 -25.76
N THR A 540 -1.09 6.41 -25.88
CA THR A 540 -1.59 6.90 -27.18
C THR A 540 -0.58 7.82 -27.87
N MET A 541 0.14 8.64 -27.10
CA MET A 541 1.25 9.45 -27.59
C MET A 541 2.41 8.53 -28.03
N ASP A 542 2.72 7.49 -27.27
CA ASP A 542 3.74 6.51 -27.61
C ASP A 542 3.41 5.80 -28.94
N ALA A 543 2.14 5.44 -29.15
CA ALA A 543 1.66 4.92 -30.43
C ALA A 543 1.83 5.91 -31.61
N CYS A 544 1.75 7.23 -31.36
CA CYS A 544 2.09 8.24 -32.37
C CYS A 544 3.59 8.24 -32.67
N LEU A 545 4.45 8.13 -31.64
CA LEU A 545 5.90 8.02 -31.83
C LEU A 545 6.27 6.74 -32.59
N TYR A 546 5.58 5.64 -32.31
CA TYR A 546 5.73 4.37 -33.03
C TYR A 546 5.32 4.51 -34.50
N ALA A 547 4.22 5.22 -34.79
CA ALA A 547 3.80 5.50 -36.17
C ALA A 547 4.87 6.27 -36.96
N VAL A 548 5.51 7.27 -36.32
CA VAL A 548 6.65 7.99 -36.91
C VAL A 548 7.86 7.08 -37.10
N GLY A 549 8.18 6.24 -36.13
CA GLY A 549 9.26 5.25 -36.25
C GLY A 549 9.03 4.27 -37.42
N TYR A 550 7.79 3.80 -37.58
CA TYR A 550 7.39 2.95 -38.71
C TYR A 550 7.52 3.69 -40.04
N ALA A 551 6.99 4.91 -40.14
CA ALA A 551 7.09 5.71 -41.37
C ALA A 551 8.55 6.01 -41.73
N ALA A 552 9.38 6.35 -40.74
CA ALA A 552 10.80 6.58 -40.94
C ALA A 552 11.55 5.32 -41.42
N TRP A 553 11.24 4.15 -40.86
CA TRP A 553 11.78 2.88 -41.35
C TRP A 553 11.35 2.61 -42.79
N HIS A 554 10.07 2.79 -43.11
CA HIS A 554 9.54 2.56 -44.46
C HIS A 554 10.18 3.49 -45.50
N CYS A 555 10.31 4.79 -45.19
CA CYS A 555 10.86 5.79 -46.09
C CYS A 555 12.40 5.74 -46.21
N HIS A 556 13.11 5.44 -45.11
CA HIS A 556 14.57 5.62 -45.05
C HIS A 556 15.36 4.36 -44.73
N GLN A 557 14.70 3.24 -44.41
CA GLN A 557 15.33 1.95 -44.05
C GLN A 557 16.34 2.07 -42.91
N LYS A 558 16.09 2.99 -41.97
CA LYS A 558 16.95 3.24 -40.80
C LYS A 558 16.13 3.18 -39.53
N PRO A 559 16.58 2.44 -38.49
CA PRO A 559 15.93 2.49 -37.19
C PRO A 559 16.19 3.86 -36.56
N SER A 560 15.28 4.32 -35.70
CA SER A 560 15.37 5.65 -35.11
C SER A 560 14.89 5.70 -33.67
N LEU A 561 15.34 6.72 -32.94
CA LEU A 561 14.88 7.01 -31.58
C LEU A 561 14.40 8.46 -31.45
N PRO A 562 13.44 8.74 -30.56
CA PRO A 562 13.07 10.09 -30.17
C PRO A 562 14.27 10.89 -29.64
N VAL A 563 14.46 12.13 -30.10
CA VAL A 563 15.52 13.03 -29.61
C VAL A 563 14.92 14.29 -28.98
N ARG A 564 13.99 14.94 -29.68
CA ARG A 564 13.45 16.24 -29.27
C ARG A 564 12.04 16.47 -29.78
N PHE A 565 11.26 17.22 -29.03
CA PHE A 565 10.06 17.92 -29.49
C PHE A 565 10.31 19.42 -29.41
N ASP A 566 10.06 20.15 -30.50
CA ASP A 566 10.18 21.61 -30.48
C ASP A 566 8.95 22.23 -29.79
N HIS A 567 7.73 21.73 -30.07
CA HIS A 567 6.47 22.20 -29.47
C HIS A 567 5.42 21.09 -29.36
N ILE A 568 4.73 21.01 -28.22
CA ILE A 568 3.66 20.06 -27.89
C ILE A 568 2.48 20.81 -27.25
N GLU A 569 1.31 20.71 -27.88
CA GLU A 569 0.03 21.13 -27.30
C GLU A 569 -0.77 19.89 -26.88
N PHE A 570 -1.13 19.84 -25.59
CA PHE A 570 -2.01 18.80 -25.05
C PHE A 570 -3.47 19.27 -25.10
N GLY A 571 -4.33 18.44 -25.68
CA GLY A 571 -5.79 18.59 -25.65
C GLY A 571 -6.39 17.88 -24.44
N ARG A 572 -7.63 17.39 -24.57
CA ARG A 572 -8.19 16.44 -23.59
C ARG A 572 -7.52 15.07 -23.72
N LEU A 573 -7.58 14.26 -22.67
CA LEU A 573 -7.23 12.85 -22.77
C LEU A 573 -8.27 12.10 -23.61
N PRO A 574 -7.85 11.06 -24.37
CA PRO A 574 -8.78 10.16 -25.03
C PRO A 574 -9.57 9.34 -24.00
N ASP A 575 -10.83 9.03 -24.30
CA ASP A 575 -11.61 8.10 -23.51
C ASP A 575 -11.10 6.66 -23.69
N PRO A 576 -11.22 5.78 -22.67
CA PRO A 576 -10.88 4.36 -22.84
C PRO A 576 -11.67 3.70 -23.96
N GLY A 577 -10.96 3.11 -24.92
CA GLY A 577 -11.52 2.50 -26.12
C GLY A 577 -11.83 3.49 -27.24
N GLU A 578 -11.53 4.78 -27.06
CA GLU A 578 -11.77 5.81 -28.09
C GLU A 578 -10.93 5.53 -29.35
N PRO A 579 -11.56 5.37 -30.53
CA PRO A 579 -10.84 5.32 -31.78
C PRO A 579 -10.20 6.68 -32.06
N CYS A 580 -8.89 6.68 -32.23
CA CYS A 580 -8.11 7.88 -32.54
C CYS A 580 -7.45 7.74 -33.92
N LEU A 581 -7.25 8.87 -34.59
CA LEU A 581 -6.55 8.96 -35.85
C LEU A 581 -5.35 9.89 -35.66
N VAL A 582 -4.15 9.41 -35.96
CA VAL A 582 -2.95 10.24 -36.03
C VAL A 582 -2.66 10.56 -37.49
N LYS A 583 -2.34 11.82 -37.78
CA LYS A 583 -1.85 12.31 -39.07
C LYS A 583 -0.41 12.76 -38.88
N ILE A 584 0.53 12.15 -39.59
CA ILE A 584 1.96 12.45 -39.49
C ILE A 584 2.52 12.85 -40.86
N HIS A 585 3.41 13.84 -40.88
CA HIS A 585 4.10 14.25 -42.11
C HIS A 585 5.54 14.64 -41.81
N GLN A 586 6.44 14.30 -42.72
CA GLN A 586 7.85 14.66 -42.60
C GLN A 586 8.06 16.09 -43.08
N THR A 587 8.72 16.91 -42.27
CA THR A 587 9.02 18.30 -42.61
C THR A 587 10.48 18.49 -43.03
N ASN A 588 11.39 17.64 -42.54
CA ASN A 588 12.81 17.70 -42.89
C ASN A 588 13.51 16.35 -42.72
N VAL A 589 14.60 16.12 -43.45
CA VAL A 589 15.47 14.95 -43.34
C VAL A 589 16.94 15.37 -43.44
N SER A 590 17.80 14.70 -42.67
CA SER A 590 19.24 14.95 -42.62
C SER A 590 20.01 13.63 -42.44
N ASP A 591 21.33 13.70 -42.56
CA ASP A 591 22.22 12.56 -42.32
C ASP A 591 22.19 12.05 -40.88
N SER A 592 21.77 12.88 -39.92
CA SER A 592 21.69 12.54 -38.49
C SER A 592 20.30 12.10 -38.02
N GLY A 593 19.26 12.40 -38.78
CA GLY A 593 17.87 12.18 -38.35
C GLY A 593 16.83 12.80 -39.28
N ALA A 594 15.58 12.79 -38.85
CA ALA A 594 14.47 13.45 -39.56
C ALA A 594 13.57 14.24 -38.59
N VAL A 595 12.81 15.17 -39.13
CA VAL A 595 11.86 16.01 -38.39
C VAL A 595 10.46 15.74 -38.93
N TRP A 596 9.53 15.53 -37.99
CA TRP A 596 8.15 15.16 -38.25
C TRP A 596 7.21 16.03 -37.45
N ASP A 597 6.05 16.28 -38.02
CA ASP A 597 4.95 16.95 -37.36
C ASP A 597 3.77 15.98 -37.32
N PHE A 598 3.04 15.95 -36.21
CA PHE A 598 1.86 15.12 -36.09
C PHE A 598 0.74 15.74 -35.28
N GLN A 599 -0.48 15.36 -35.65
CA GLN A 599 -1.69 15.70 -34.93
C GLN A 599 -2.48 14.43 -34.62
N LEU A 600 -2.99 14.33 -33.40
CA LEU A 600 -3.84 13.25 -32.93
C LEU A 600 -5.26 13.78 -32.75
N GLN A 601 -6.23 13.11 -33.37
CA GLN A 601 -7.64 13.47 -33.32
C GLN A 601 -8.47 12.28 -32.80
N GLY A 602 -9.42 12.56 -31.91
CA GLY A 602 -10.41 11.59 -31.44
C GLY A 602 -11.50 11.34 -32.49
N HIS A 603 -12.29 10.28 -32.34
CA HIS A 603 -13.33 9.95 -33.33
C HIS A 603 -14.39 11.06 -33.47
N ASN A 604 -14.54 11.88 -32.43
CA ASN A 604 -15.51 12.97 -32.35
C ASN A 604 -14.99 14.29 -32.99
N GLY A 605 -13.77 14.29 -33.54
CA GLY A 605 -13.13 15.45 -34.17
C GLY A 605 -12.31 16.33 -33.22
N ASP A 606 -12.28 16.00 -31.93
CA ASP A 606 -11.47 16.72 -30.96
C ASP A 606 -9.99 16.54 -31.24
N ARG A 607 -9.26 17.66 -31.21
CA ARG A 607 -7.80 17.63 -31.27
C ARG A 607 -7.26 17.22 -29.90
N LEU A 608 -6.74 16.00 -29.80
CA LEU A 608 -6.19 15.44 -28.56
C LEU A 608 -4.76 15.89 -28.32
N MET A 609 -3.97 16.07 -29.37
CA MET A 609 -2.58 16.51 -29.26
C MET A 609 -2.08 17.08 -30.59
N THR A 610 -1.19 18.07 -30.53
CA THR A 610 -0.44 18.58 -31.68
C THR A 610 1.04 18.65 -31.32
N VAL A 611 1.87 18.09 -32.19
CA VAL A 611 3.32 18.10 -32.05
C VAL A 611 3.92 18.65 -33.32
N THR A 612 4.80 19.64 -33.17
CA THR A 612 5.61 20.18 -34.28
C THR A 612 7.08 20.09 -33.92
N GLY A 613 7.91 19.85 -34.94
CA GLY A 613 9.34 19.68 -34.78
C GLY A 613 9.72 18.45 -33.95
N TYR A 614 9.02 17.32 -34.10
CA TYR A 614 9.44 16.06 -33.50
C TYR A 614 10.64 15.49 -34.26
N ARG A 615 11.80 15.49 -33.59
CA ARG A 615 13.08 15.05 -34.15
C ARG A 615 13.38 13.63 -33.72
N ILE A 616 13.64 12.78 -34.69
CA ILE A 616 14.17 11.43 -34.51
C ILE A 616 15.65 11.40 -34.95
N GLY A 617 16.47 10.64 -34.24
CA GLY A 617 17.86 10.38 -34.59
C GLY A 617 18.04 8.99 -35.18
N TRP A 618 18.86 8.85 -36.23
CA TRP A 618 19.16 7.54 -36.80
C TRP A 618 20.01 6.72 -35.83
N LEU A 619 19.57 5.49 -35.57
CA LEU A 619 20.39 4.50 -34.87
C LEU A 619 21.47 4.02 -35.84
N ARG A 620 22.73 4.01 -35.39
CA ARG A 620 23.82 3.40 -36.16
C ARG A 620 23.53 1.90 -36.24
N ASN A 621 23.51 1.35 -37.45
CA ASN A 621 23.56 -0.10 -37.63
C ASN A 621 24.86 -0.58 -36.97
N SER A 622 24.74 -1.31 -35.87
CA SER A 622 25.86 -1.99 -35.21
C SER A 622 26.41 -3.08 -36.10
#